data_AF-A0A1V8UG33-F1
#
_entry.id   AF-A0A1V8UG33-F1
#
_cell.length_a   1.000
_cell.length_b   1.000
_cell.length_c   1.000
_cell.angle_alpha   90.00
_cell.angle_beta   90.00
_cell.angle_gamma   90.00
#
_symmetry.space_group_name_H-M   'P 1'
#
loop_
_entity.id
_entity.type
_entity.pdbx_description
1 polymer ?
#
loop_
_entity_poly.entity_id
_entity_poly.type
_entity_poly.pdbx_seq_one_letter_code
_entity_poly.pdbx_strand_id
1 'polypeptide(L)' 'MASGRQSVPYVLISYLPSTCNQESRMLYAGAKELLRNESEAGKVIEIDDAEDLLQMEQKLKGEE' A
#
# COMPACT_ATOMS: atom_id res chain seq x y z
N MET A 1 21.94 9.07 -10.94
CA MET A 1 22.80 9.92 -10.08
C MET A 1 22.25 9.86 -8.67
N ALA A 2 22.90 9.06 -7.80
CA ALA A 2 22.47 8.88 -6.42
C ALA A 2 22.86 10.12 -5.61
N SER A 3 21.95 11.09 -5.52
CA SER A 3 21.92 11.98 -4.37
C SER A 3 21.80 11.06 -3.17
N GLY A 4 22.83 10.98 -2.31
CA GLY A 4 22.83 10.12 -1.10
C GLY A 4 21.77 10.49 -0.06
N ARG A 5 20.70 11.18 -0.47
CA ARG A 5 19.51 11.47 0.32
C ARG A 5 18.62 10.23 0.28
N GLN A 6 18.51 9.59 1.43
CA GLN A 6 17.53 8.55 1.65
C GLN A 6 16.14 9.19 1.73
N SER A 7 15.34 8.99 0.69
CA SER A 7 13.92 9.35 0.73
C SER A 7 13.16 8.25 1.46
N VAL A 8 12.42 8.60 2.51
CA VAL A 8 11.53 7.69 3.25
C VAL A 8 10.07 8.04 2.92
N PRO A 9 9.50 7.48 1.84
CA PRO A 9 8.12 7.78 1.46
C PRO A 9 7.14 7.20 2.49
N TYR A 10 6.17 8.00 2.91
CA TYR A 10 5.04 7.54 3.71
C TYR A 10 3.95 6.99 2.78
N VAL A 11 3.55 5.74 2.99
CA VAL A 11 2.62 5.01 2.12
C VAL A 11 1.56 4.28 2.92
N LEU A 12 0.37 4.17 2.34
CA LEU A 12 -0.74 3.39 2.89
C LEU A 12 -0.80 2.04 2.17
N ILE A 13 -0.72 0.94 2.94
CA ILE A 13 -0.82 -0.41 2.41
C ILE A 13 -2.21 -0.96 2.72
N SER A 14 -2.96 -1.27 1.66
CA SER A 14 -4.26 -1.93 1.74
C SER A 14 -4.05 -3.43 1.52
N TYR A 15 -3.89 -4.18 2.61
CA TYR A 15 -3.75 -5.63 2.57
C TYR A 15 -5.11 -6.33 2.63
N LEU A 16 -5.42 -7.10 1.59
CA LEU A 16 -6.72 -7.75 1.42
C LEU A 16 -6.53 -9.17 0.89
N PRO A 17 -6.17 -10.12 1.75
CA PRO A 17 -5.86 -11.47 1.31
C PRO A 17 -7.06 -12.19 0.70
N SER A 18 -6.78 -13.09 -0.24
CA SER A 18 -7.78 -13.89 -0.93
C SER A 18 -8.65 -14.73 0.03
N THR A 19 -8.10 -15.10 1.19
CA THR A 19 -8.75 -15.87 2.26
C THR A 19 -9.80 -15.09 3.07
N CYS A 20 -9.90 -13.77 2.92
CA CYS A 20 -10.90 -12.96 3.64
C CYS A 20 -12.34 -13.34 3.26
N ASN A 21 -13.30 -13.02 4.14
CA ASN A 21 -14.72 -13.12 3.84
C ASN A 21 -15.21 -11.88 3.04
N GLN A 22 -16.39 -11.96 2.43
CA GLN A 22 -16.90 -10.84 1.61
C GLN A 22 -17.22 -9.59 2.43
N GLU A 23 -17.70 -9.74 3.66
CA GLU A 23 -18.05 -8.61 4.54
C GLU A 23 -16.81 -7.75 4.86
N SER A 24 -15.71 -8.38 5.28
CA SER A 24 -14.44 -7.69 5.51
C SER A 24 -13.93 -7.04 4.24
N ARG A 25 -14.06 -7.70 3.08
CA ARG A 25 -13.63 -7.09 1.81
C ARG A 25 -14.38 -5.79 1.51
N MET A 26 -15.70 -5.80 1.68
CA MET A 26 -16.52 -4.61 1.45
C MET A 26 -16.24 -3.50 2.48
N LEU A 27 -16.07 -3.87 3.76
CA LEU A 27 -15.77 -2.91 4.84
C LEU A 27 -14.46 -2.17 4.57
N TYR A 28 -13.38 -2.90 4.27
CA TYR A 28 -12.08 -2.30 4.00
C TYR A 28 -12.04 -1.53 2.68
N ALA A 29 -12.77 -1.99 1.65
CA ALA A 29 -12.91 -1.24 0.40
C ALA A 29 -13.60 0.12 0.62
N GLY A 30 -14.65 0.17 1.46
CA GLY A 30 -15.32 1.42 1.82
C GLY A 30 -14.48 2.35 2.71
N ALA A 31 -13.70 1.78 3.65
CA ALA A 31 -12.84 2.54 4.54
C ALA A 31 -11.57 3.08 3.86
N LYS A 32 -11.13 2.49 2.74
CA LYS A 32 -9.90 2.85 2.03
C LYS A 32 -9.85 4.31 1.61
N GLU A 33 -10.95 4.85 1.11
CA GLU A 33 -11.00 6.25 0.65
C GLU A 33 -10.93 7.23 1.82
N LEU A 34 -11.63 6.93 2.92
CA LEU A 34 -11.53 7.68 4.17
C LEU A 34 -10.08 7.68 4.69
N LEU A 35 -9.47 6.49 4.79
CA LEU A 35 -8.11 6.33 5.27
C LEU A 35 -7.09 7.03 4.37
N ARG A 36 -7.25 6.99 3.04
CA ARG A 36 -6.38 7.73 2.12
C ARG A 36 -6.44 9.24 2.40
N ASN A 37 -7.65 9.77 2.57
CA ASN A 37 -7.85 11.21 2.76
C ASN A 37 -7.32 11.69 4.12
N GLU A 38 -7.57 10.93 5.19
CA GLU A 38 -7.13 11.28 6.55
C GLU A 38 -5.64 11.01 6.80
N SER A 39 -5.07 9.99 6.16
CA SER A 39 -3.66 9.65 6.36
C SER A 39 -2.69 10.57 5.61
N GLU A 40 -3.16 11.34 4.63
CA GLU A 40 -2.33 12.13 3.72
C GLU A 40 -1.19 11.31 3.06
N ALA A 41 -1.37 9.98 2.95
CA ALA A 41 -0.38 9.10 2.36
C ALA A 41 -0.17 9.44 0.87
N GLY A 42 1.07 9.73 0.48
CA GLY A 42 1.40 10.12 -0.89
C GLY A 42 1.23 9.00 -1.92
N LYS A 43 1.15 7.74 -1.47
CA LYS A 43 0.89 6.56 -2.30
C LYS A 43 0.05 5.56 -1.54
N VAL A 44 -0.96 5.00 -2.21
CA VAL A 44 -1.73 3.85 -1.74
C VAL A 44 -1.31 2.63 -2.55
N ILE A 45 -0.97 1.54 -1.88
CA ILE A 45 -0.55 0.29 -2.50
C ILE A 45 -1.49 -0.82 -2.05
N GLU A 46 -2.05 -1.55 -3.01
CA GLU A 46 -2.92 -2.70 -2.75
C GLU A 46 -2.11 -3.97 -2.87
N ILE A 47 -2.25 -4.84 -1.87
CA ILE A 47 -1.61 -6.15 -1.84
C ILE A 47 -2.63 -7.21 -1.42
N ASP A 48 -2.63 -8.34 -2.11
CA ASP A 48 -3.46 -9.51 -1.82
C ASP A 48 -2.63 -10.68 -1.27
N ASP A 49 -1.31 -10.61 -1.40
CA ASP A 49 -0.34 -11.51 -0.78
C ASP A 49 0.64 -10.75 0.13
N ALA A 50 1.15 -11.42 1.15
CA ALA A 50 2.23 -10.91 1.99
C ALA A 50 3.58 -10.89 1.26
N GLU A 51 3.79 -11.75 0.26
CA GLU A 51 5.01 -11.76 -0.56
C GLU A 51 5.21 -10.46 -1.34
N ASP A 52 4.11 -9.81 -1.75
CA ASP A 52 4.12 -8.51 -2.42
C ASP A 52 4.72 -7.39 -1.56
N LEU A 53 4.68 -7.55 -0.23
CA LEU A 53 5.32 -6.62 0.70
C LEU A 53 6.85 -6.67 0.57
N LEU A 54 7.42 -7.83 0.26
CA LEU A 54 8.87 -7.99 0.09
C LEU A 54 9.38 -7.27 -1.16
N GLN A 55 8.51 -7.08 -2.16
CA GLN A 55 8.82 -6.37 -3.40
C GLN A 55 8.54 -4.85 -3.32
N MET A 56 8.14 -4.34 -2.14
CA MET A 56 7.84 -2.92 -1.93
C MET A 56 9.00 -2.00 -2.31
N GLU A 57 10.24 -2.40 -2.08
CA GLU A 57 11.40 -1.57 -2.41
C GLU A 57 11.47 -1.24 -3.92
N GLN A 58 11.16 -2.20 -4.79
CA GLN A 58 11.09 -2.02 -6.23
C GLN A 58 9.91 -1.11 -6.61
N LYS A 59 8.72 -1.41 -6.06
CA LYS A 59 7.48 -0.62 -6.23
C LYS A 59 7.62 0.84 -5.75
N LEU A 60 8.47 1.11 -4.76
CA LEU A 60 8.73 2.46 -4.22
C LEU A 60 9.79 3.22 -5.04
N LYS A 61 10.74 2.51 -5.66
CA LYS A 61 11.75 3.11 -6.56
C LYS A 61 11.18 3.42 -7.95
N GLY A 62 9.99 2.91 -8.27
CA GLY A 62 9.36 3.10 -9.59
C GLY A 62 9.97 2.20 -10.66
N GLU A 63 10.65 1.14 -10.26
CA GLU A 63 11.05 0.04 -11.13
C GLU A 63 9.86 -0.93 -11.12
N GLU A 64 9.08 -0.96 -12.21
CA GLU A 64 7.92 -1.86 -12.39
C GLU A 64 8.31 -3.34 -12.23
#